data_AF-A0A3S4J5V9-F1
#
_entry.id   AF-A0A3S4J5V9-F1
#
_cell.length_a   1.000
_cell.length_b   1.000
_cell.length_c   1.000
_cell.angle_alpha   90.00
_cell.angle_beta   90.00
_cell.angle_gamma   90.00
#
_symmetry.space_group_name_H-M   'P 1'
#
loop_
_entity.id
_entity.type
_entity.pdbx_description
1 polymer ?
#
loop_
_entity_poly.entity_id
_entity_poly.type
_entity_poly.pdbx_seq_one_letter_code
_entity_poly.pdbx_strand_id
1 'polypeptide(L)'
;MNTLLQDMIEIADIPDIAVAGIDDIEDAYAGLKNTLEWLKEYPVTENEPVVRMECKVCWWVYDPALGDDVWQIPPGVPFNQLPDYWCCPVCETSKSGLW
;
A
#
# COMPACT_ATOMS: atom_id res chain seq x y z
N MET A 1 19.42 -7.02 18.88
CA MET A 1 18.38 -6.07 19.32
C MET A 1 18.01 -5.24 18.11
N ASN A 2 17.01 -5.69 17.36
CA ASN A 2 16.59 -5.06 16.12
C ASN A 2 15.30 -4.31 16.42
N THR A 3 15.38 -3.00 16.56
CA THR A 3 14.25 -2.11 16.87
C THR A 3 13.49 -1.73 15.59
N LEU A 4 13.23 -2.71 14.71
CA LEU A 4 12.43 -2.52 13.49
C LEU A 4 10.93 -2.59 13.80
N LEU A 5 10.51 -1.81 14.81
CA LEU A 5 9.12 -1.72 15.27
C LEU A 5 8.75 -0.28 15.66
N GLN A 6 9.41 0.75 15.10
CA GLN A 6 9.11 2.14 15.47
C GLN A 6 8.70 3.10 14.37
N ASP A 7 8.62 2.66 13.11
CA ASP A 7 8.02 3.51 12.07
C ASP A 7 6.69 2.89 11.63
N MET A 8 5.81 2.71 12.60
CA MET A 8 4.37 2.77 12.34
C MET A 8 4.13 4.18 11.83
N ILE A 9 3.86 4.35 10.54
CA ILE A 9 3.29 5.61 10.04
C ILE A 9 1.97 5.75 10.80
N GLU A 10 1.98 6.57 11.86
CA GLU A 10 0.76 6.96 12.52
C GLU A 10 -0.08 7.69 11.48
N ILE A 11 -1.31 7.25 11.28
CA ILE A 11 -2.30 7.88 10.39
C ILE A 11 -2.46 9.39 10.71
N ALA A 12 -1.95 9.84 11.87
CA ALA A 12 -1.86 11.22 12.30
C ALA A 12 -0.91 12.13 11.47
N ASP A 13 0.02 11.57 10.69
CA ASP A 13 0.97 12.37 9.86
C ASP A 13 0.59 12.41 8.38
N ILE A 14 -0.53 11.80 7.98
CA ILE A 14 -1.13 12.11 6.69
C ILE A 14 -1.70 13.53 6.86
N PRO A 15 -1.16 14.57 6.21
CA PRO A 15 -1.79 15.87 6.26
C PRO A 15 -3.21 15.68 5.75
N ASP A 16 -4.20 16.09 6.55
CA ASP A 16 -5.57 16.21 6.10
C ASP A 16 -5.50 16.85 4.72
N ILE A 17 -5.99 16.15 3.68
CA ILE A 17 -6.24 16.81 2.40
C ILE A 17 -7.22 17.90 2.80
N ALA A 18 -6.70 19.11 2.96
CA ALA A 18 -7.44 20.26 3.38
C ALA A 18 -8.39 20.56 2.22
N VAL A 19 -9.54 19.91 2.21
CA VAL A 19 -10.72 20.41 1.54
C VAL A 19 -11.34 21.46 2.48
N ALA A 20 -10.50 22.40 2.93
CA ALA A 20 -10.98 23.68 3.42
C ALA A 20 -11.53 24.43 2.21
N GLY A 21 -12.62 25.17 2.40
CA GLY A 21 -13.25 25.97 1.36
C GLY A 21 -12.20 26.70 0.52
N ILE A 22 -12.22 26.45 -0.78
CA ILE A 22 -11.35 27.16 -1.73
C ILE A 22 -11.96 28.55 -1.86
N ASP A 23 -11.56 29.43 -0.96
CA ASP A 23 -12.10 30.79 -0.86
C ASP A 23 -11.46 31.71 -1.93
N ASP A 24 -10.28 31.34 -2.47
CA ASP A 24 -9.70 31.89 -3.69
C ASP A 24 -8.75 30.94 -4.46
N ILE A 25 -8.27 31.40 -5.62
CA ILE A 25 -7.38 30.66 -6.54
C ILE A 25 -5.96 30.49 -5.97
N GLU A 26 -5.50 31.41 -5.11
CA GLU A 26 -4.17 31.37 -4.53
C GLU A 26 -4.05 30.25 -3.50
N ASP A 27 -5.07 30.07 -2.66
CA ASP A 27 -5.14 28.98 -1.68
C ASP A 27 -5.23 27.59 -2.36
N ALA A 28 -5.99 27.49 -3.46
CA ALA A 28 -6.01 26.27 -4.28
C ALA A 28 -4.64 25.93 -4.84
N TYR A 29 -3.92 26.94 -5.35
CA TYR A 29 -2.60 26.76 -5.93
C TYR A 29 -1.56 26.39 -4.87
N ALA A 30 -1.64 26.96 -3.68
CA ALA A 30 -0.79 26.59 -2.54
C ALA A 30 -1.00 25.13 -2.11
N GLY A 31 -2.26 24.68 -2.03
CA GLY A 31 -2.58 23.28 -1.75
C GLY A 31 -2.00 22.32 -2.79
N LEU A 32 -2.22 22.61 -4.08
CA LEU A 32 -1.66 21.84 -5.20
C LEU A 32 -0.12 21.81 -5.18
N LYS A 33 0.52 22.94 -4.89
CA LYS A 33 1.98 23.03 -4.84
C LYS A 33 2.55 22.17 -3.71
N ASN A 34 1.92 22.17 -2.53
CA ASN A 34 2.30 21.33 -1.41
C ASN A 34 2.13 19.84 -1.73
N THR A 35 1.00 19.46 -2.37
CA THR A 35 0.80 18.08 -2.84
C THR A 35 1.86 17.67 -3.87
N LEU A 36 2.22 18.55 -4.79
CA LEU A 36 3.26 18.31 -5.80
C LEU A 36 4.66 18.20 -5.19
N GLU A 37 4.97 18.94 -4.13
CA GLU A 37 6.24 18.82 -3.40
C GLU A 37 6.30 17.48 -2.66
N TRP A 38 5.22 17.07 -2.00
CA TRP A 38 5.12 15.75 -1.34
C TRP A 38 5.28 14.59 -2.32
N LEU A 39 4.64 14.65 -3.50
CA LEU A 39 4.79 13.64 -4.54
C LEU A 39 6.21 13.53 -5.11
N LYS A 40 7.05 14.57 -4.99
CA LYS A 40 8.47 14.49 -5.38
C LYS A 40 9.33 13.81 -4.32
N GLU A 41 8.96 13.96 -3.05
CA GLU A 41 9.62 13.30 -1.91
C GLU A 41 9.22 11.82 -1.83
N TYR A 42 7.97 11.50 -2.16
CA TYR A 42 7.41 10.14 -2.21
C TYR A 42 6.84 9.85 -3.60
N PRO A 43 7.70 9.56 -4.60
CA PRO A 43 7.25 9.36 -5.97
C PRO A 43 6.39 8.09 -6.09
N VAL A 44 5.12 8.28 -6.45
CA VAL A 44 4.26 7.19 -6.92
C VAL A 44 4.78 6.79 -8.31
N THR A 45 5.65 5.78 -8.38
CA THR A 45 6.26 5.41 -9.66
C THR A 45 5.35 4.47 -10.44
N GLU A 46 5.09 4.85 -11.69
CA GLU A 46 4.29 4.10 -12.67
C GLU A 46 4.90 2.73 -13.04
N ASN A 47 6.14 2.47 -12.59
CA ASN A 47 7.00 1.38 -13.03
C ASN A 47 7.74 0.66 -11.89
N GLU A 48 7.31 0.80 -10.63
CA GLU A 48 7.85 -0.08 -9.60
C GLU A 48 7.43 -1.53 -9.89
N PRO A 49 8.37 -2.50 -9.92
CA PRO A 49 8.04 -3.87 -10.22
C PRO A 49 7.12 -4.41 -9.11
N VAL A 50 5.84 -4.53 -9.44
CA VAL A 50 4.83 -5.10 -8.56
C VAL A 50 5.12 -6.60 -8.44
N VAL A 51 5.72 -7.00 -7.33
CA VAL A 51 6.12 -8.39 -7.09
C VAL A 51 4.86 -9.23 -6.87
N ARG A 52 4.57 -10.08 -7.87
CA ARG A 52 3.53 -11.10 -7.79
C ARG A 52 4.14 -12.38 -7.24
N MET A 53 3.39 -13.04 -6.36
CA MET A 53 3.89 -14.19 -5.61
C MET A 53 3.07 -15.44 -5.94
N GLU A 54 3.73 -16.52 -6.33
CA GLU A 54 3.07 -17.77 -6.70
C GLU A 54 3.08 -18.76 -5.52
N CYS A 55 1.93 -19.38 -5.25
CA CYS A 55 1.83 -20.45 -4.27
C CYS A 55 2.53 -21.73 -4.77
N LYS A 56 3.52 -22.22 -4.02
CA LYS A 56 4.24 -23.46 -4.34
C LYS A 56 3.38 -24.73 -4.24
N VAL A 57 2.21 -24.63 -3.62
CA VAL A 57 1.31 -25.77 -3.36
C VAL A 57 0.26 -25.91 -4.46
N CYS A 58 -0.41 -24.81 -4.82
CA CYS A 58 -1.56 -24.83 -5.73
C CYS A 58 -1.39 -23.96 -6.98
N TRP A 59 -0.26 -23.26 -7.12
CA TRP A 59 0.07 -22.38 -8.25
C TRP A 59 -0.84 -21.17 -8.42
N TRP A 60 -1.65 -20.83 -7.41
CA TRP A 60 -2.37 -19.56 -7.39
C TRP A 60 -1.40 -18.39 -7.21
N VAL A 61 -1.62 -17.29 -7.92
CA VAL A 61 -0.76 -16.10 -7.89
C VAL A 61 -1.46 -14.97 -7.15
N TYR A 62 -0.80 -14.44 -6.11
CA TYR A 62 -1.17 -13.19 -5.49
C TYR A 62 -0.72 -12.03 -6.40
N ASP A 63 -1.69 -11.24 -6.87
CA ASP A 63 -1.44 -10.01 -7.61
C ASP A 63 -1.80 -8.80 -6.73
N PRO A 64 -0.83 -8.00 -6.25
CA PRO A 64 -1.11 -6.82 -5.46
C PRO A 64 -2.07 -5.85 -6.14
N ALA A 65 -2.13 -5.78 -7.47
CA ALA A 65 -3.07 -4.90 -8.18
C ALA A 65 -4.53 -5.32 -8.03
N LEU A 66 -4.79 -6.59 -7.65
CA LEU A 66 -6.12 -7.13 -7.43
C LEU A 66 -6.46 -7.28 -5.95
N GLY A 67 -5.47 -7.52 -5.09
CA GLY A 67 -5.70 -7.84 -3.69
C GLY A 67 -6.19 -9.28 -3.50
N ASP A 68 -7.02 -9.51 -2.48
CA ASP A 68 -7.58 -10.82 -2.13
C ASP A 68 -8.97 -10.68 -1.51
N ASP A 69 -10.01 -10.98 -2.28
CA ASP A 69 -11.40 -10.89 -1.83
C ASP A 69 -11.74 -11.91 -0.72
N VAL A 70 -11.07 -13.06 -0.64
CA VAL A 70 -11.37 -14.06 0.40
C VAL A 70 -10.94 -13.54 1.76
N TRP A 71 -9.77 -12.91 1.81
CA TRP A 71 -9.21 -12.32 3.02
C TRP A 71 -9.49 -10.82 3.18
N GLN A 72 -10.31 -10.24 2.29
CA GLN A 72 -10.68 -8.83 2.29
C GLN A 72 -9.46 -7.90 2.24
N ILE A 73 -8.45 -8.28 1.46
CA ILE A 73 -7.27 -7.46 1.18
C ILE A 73 -7.59 -6.56 -0.02
N PRO A 74 -7.57 -5.23 0.14
CA PRO A 74 -7.85 -4.33 -0.98
C PRO A 74 -6.72 -4.35 -2.03
N PRO A 75 -7.01 -3.92 -3.28
CA PRO A 75 -5.99 -3.63 -4.28
C PRO A 75 -4.91 -2.68 -3.76
N GLY A 76 -3.68 -2.90 -4.22
CA GLY A 76 -2.48 -2.11 -3.93
C GLY A 76 -1.66 -2.61 -2.75
N VAL A 77 -2.10 -3.64 -2.01
CA VAL A 77 -1.34 -4.16 -0.85
C VAL A 77 -0.20 -5.07 -1.33
N PRO A 78 1.09 -4.72 -1.14
CA PRO A 78 2.19 -5.59 -1.53
C PRO A 78 2.28 -6.83 -0.62
N PHE A 79 2.83 -7.92 -1.13
CA PHE A 79 2.88 -9.20 -0.41
C PHE A 79 3.55 -9.12 0.97
N ASN A 80 4.58 -8.28 1.11
CA ASN A 80 5.30 -8.08 2.37
C ASN A 80 4.47 -7.35 3.44
N GLN A 81 3.40 -6.62 3.06
CA GLN A 81 2.49 -5.92 3.96
C GLN A 81 1.19 -6.69 4.23
N LEU A 82 1.02 -7.88 3.65
CA LEU A 82 -0.10 -8.75 4.02
C LEU A 82 -0.08 -9.06 5.53
N PRO A 83 -1.24 -9.20 6.19
CA PRO A 83 -1.30 -9.56 7.60
C PRO A 83 -0.62 -10.91 7.90
N ASP A 84 -0.10 -11.09 9.12
CA ASP A 84 0.58 -12.33 9.52
C ASP A 84 -0.33 -13.57 9.50
N TYR A 85 -1.64 -13.35 9.67
CA TYR A 85 -2.64 -14.41 9.61
C TYR A 85 -3.08 -14.77 8.17
N TRP A 86 -2.65 -14.02 7.16
CA TRP A 86 -3.03 -14.30 5.78
C TRP A 86 -2.47 -15.65 5.33
N CYS A 87 -3.29 -16.43 4.61
CA CYS A 87 -2.88 -17.66 3.95
C CYS A 87 -3.47 -17.73 2.54
N CYS A 88 -2.92 -18.58 1.68
CA CYS A 88 -3.38 -18.69 0.30
C CYS A 88 -4.90 -18.96 0.25
N PRO A 89 -5.68 -18.17 -0.49
CA PRO A 89 -7.14 -18.28 -0.51
C PRO A 89 -7.65 -19.58 -1.17
N VAL A 90 -6.77 -20.33 -1.84
CA VAL A 90 -7.10 -21.57 -2.54
C VAL A 90 -6.77 -22.82 -1.71
N CYS A 91 -5.65 -22.83 -0.99
CA CYS A 91 -5.14 -24.04 -0.33
C CYS A 91 -4.71 -23.83 1.13
N GLU A 92 -4.90 -22.64 1.67
CA GLU A 92 -4.63 -22.28 3.07
C GLU A 92 -3.15 -22.40 3.50
N THR A 93 -2.21 -22.54 2.56
CA THR A 93 -0.77 -22.51 2.89
C THR A 93 -0.37 -21.12 3.41
N SER A 94 0.52 -21.06 4.40
CA SER A 94 0.98 -19.79 4.98
C SER A 94 1.74 -18.92 3.97
N LYS A 95 1.91 -17.62 4.28
CA LYS A 95 2.70 -16.68 3.46
C LYS A 95 4.07 -17.22 3.03
N SER A 96 4.76 -17.97 3.89
CA SER A 96 6.05 -18.58 3.58
C SER A 96 6.03 -19.62 2.45
N GLY A 97 4.84 -20.13 2.09
CA GLY A 97 4.62 -21.05 0.97
C GLY A 97 4.59 -20.38 -0.40
N LEU A 98 4.66 -19.05 -0.47
CA LEU A 98 4.70 -18.29 -1.72
C LEU A 98 6.13 -17.82 -2.05
N TRP A 99 6.44 -17.61 -3.33
CA TRP A 99 7.74 -17.11 -3.84
C TRP A 99 7.59 -16.14 -4.99
#